data_AF-A0A8J8NY75-F1
#
_entry.id   AF-A0A8J8NY75-F1
#
_cell.length_a   1.000
_cell.length_b   1.000
_cell.length_c   1.000
_cell.angle_alpha   90.00
_cell.angle_beta   90.00
_cell.angle_gamma   90.00
#
_symmetry.space_group_name_H-M   'P 1'
#
loop_
_entity.id
_entity.type
_entity.pdbx_description
1 polymer ?
#
loop_
_entity_poly.entity_id
_entity_poly.type
_entity_poly.pdbx_seq_one_letter_code
_entity_poly.pdbx_strand_id
1 'polypeptide(L)'
;MKKEAELYGVKSDGIYKNQGCYGYVNETKYLVSATWWRRWCDFANLGDQVLNDSAFNNQQRLPSNFNTHATLPDEENPSTLKQINHARNFSMYDKPGPISNEHLLLDRKAHFIDKSKKTVFAQPHYYLKYDLIEHFDYEVVSQELWTHLQSWYGADYVIPRKMRRGEVIDGGFKRKMYIELYPGKLLLALMRYYRGHNRP
;
A
#
# COMPACT_ATOMS: atom_id res chain seq x y z
N MET A 1 7.90 -29.87 -10.85
CA MET A 1 7.36 -28.55 -11.19
C MET A 1 6.05 -28.27 -10.44
N LYS A 2 6.06 -28.27 -9.11
CA LYS A 2 4.87 -27.98 -8.25
C LYS A 2 5.14 -26.87 -7.21
N LYS A 3 6.25 -26.12 -7.34
CA LYS A 3 6.70 -25.11 -6.35
C LYS A 3 6.42 -23.65 -6.73
N GLU A 4 5.66 -23.38 -7.78
CA GLU A 4 5.41 -22.01 -8.25
C GLU A 4 4.06 -21.43 -7.79
N ALA A 5 3.21 -22.24 -7.15
CA ALA A 5 1.89 -21.80 -6.67
C ALA A 5 1.92 -21.18 -5.24
N GLU A 6 3.00 -21.32 -4.48
CA GLU A 6 3.23 -20.57 -3.22
C GLU A 6 3.75 -19.14 -3.47
N LEU A 7 4.01 -18.78 -4.73
CA LEU A 7 4.73 -17.58 -5.13
C LEU A 7 3.86 -16.31 -5.25
N TYR A 8 2.53 -16.44 -5.16
CA TYR A 8 1.58 -15.34 -5.47
C TYR A 8 0.66 -14.96 -4.31
N GLY A 9 1.14 -15.17 -3.08
CA GLY A 9 0.40 -14.82 -1.88
C GLY A 9 -0.45 -15.98 -1.41
N VAL A 10 -0.04 -16.52 -0.27
CA VAL A 10 -0.88 -17.44 0.50
C VAL A 10 -2.15 -16.67 0.83
N LYS A 11 -3.27 -17.01 0.17
CA LYS A 11 -4.61 -16.82 0.73
C LYS A 11 -4.65 -17.68 1.99
N SER A 12 -4.00 -17.27 3.07
CA SER A 12 -4.03 -18.08 4.29
C SER A 12 -5.44 -18.05 4.86
N ASP A 13 -6.18 -16.93 4.72
CA ASP A 13 -7.43 -16.74 5.46
C ASP A 13 -8.50 -15.91 4.71
N GLY A 14 -8.39 -15.76 3.38
CA GLY A 14 -9.29 -14.89 2.59
C GLY A 14 -9.07 -13.38 2.79
N ILE A 15 -8.10 -13.00 3.63
CA ILE A 15 -7.69 -11.60 3.86
C ILE A 15 -6.63 -11.21 2.84
N TYR A 16 -6.89 -10.15 2.07
CA TYR A 16 -5.91 -9.56 1.16
C TYR A 16 -4.80 -8.86 1.96
N LYS A 17 -3.58 -9.40 1.92
CA LYS A 17 -2.38 -8.75 2.48
C LYS A 17 -1.70 -7.94 1.40
N ASN A 18 -1.35 -6.68 1.68
CA ASN A 18 -0.56 -5.89 0.75
C ASN A 18 0.84 -6.50 0.59
N GLN A 19 1.17 -6.95 -0.61
CA GLN A 19 2.49 -7.51 -0.96
C GLN A 19 3.32 -6.53 -1.80
N GLY A 20 3.16 -5.23 -1.59
CA GLY A 20 3.92 -4.20 -2.30
C GLY A 20 5.44 -4.40 -2.21
N CYS A 21 5.94 -4.75 -1.03
CA CYS A 21 7.37 -4.91 -0.74
C CYS A 21 7.97 -6.28 -1.12
N TYR A 22 7.16 -7.23 -1.60
CA TYR A 22 7.60 -8.56 -2.02
C TYR A 22 7.35 -8.79 -3.50
N GLY A 23 8.11 -9.68 -4.13
CA GLY A 23 7.92 -9.97 -5.55
C GLY A 23 9.15 -10.50 -6.27
N TYR A 24 9.03 -10.60 -7.59
CA TYR A 24 10.11 -11.02 -8.49
C TYR A 24 10.70 -9.85 -9.29
N VAL A 25 11.89 -10.06 -9.85
CA VAL A 25 12.59 -9.05 -10.65
C VAL A 25 11.74 -8.70 -11.88
N ASN A 26 11.60 -7.41 -12.15
CA ASN A 26 10.79 -6.82 -13.22
C ASN A 26 9.27 -6.97 -13.06
N GLU A 27 8.79 -7.48 -11.92
CA GLU A 27 7.38 -7.42 -11.57
C GLU A 27 6.90 -5.96 -11.56
N THR A 28 5.68 -5.73 -12.08
CA THR A 28 5.04 -4.41 -12.02
C THR A 28 4.33 -4.23 -10.69
N LYS A 29 4.66 -3.15 -10.01
CA LYS A 29 3.93 -2.64 -8.83
C LYS A 29 3.32 -1.29 -9.16
N TYR A 30 2.38 -0.83 -8.35
CA TYR A 30 1.72 0.46 -8.56
C TYR A 30 1.85 1.30 -7.30
N LEU A 31 2.04 2.61 -7.48
CA LEU A 31 2.06 3.55 -6.38
C LEU A 31 0.65 4.12 -6.17
N VAL A 32 0.26 4.18 -4.91
CA VAL A 32 -0.99 4.79 -4.45
C VAL A 32 -0.61 5.87 -3.44
N SER A 33 -1.28 7.01 -3.46
CA SER A 33 -1.16 7.98 -2.37
C SER A 33 -1.34 7.34 -1.00
N ALA A 34 -0.43 7.60 -0.07
CA ALA A 34 -0.58 7.16 1.31
C ALA A 34 -1.80 7.81 2.00
N THR A 35 -2.18 9.04 1.59
CA THR A 35 -3.37 9.72 2.11
C THR A 35 -4.65 9.01 1.67
N TRP A 36 -4.75 8.64 0.39
CA TRP A 36 -5.89 7.86 -0.09
C TRP A 36 -5.89 6.46 0.52
N TRP A 37 -4.74 5.81 0.57
CA TRP A 37 -4.57 4.47 1.14
C TRP A 37 -5.04 4.40 2.60
N ARG A 38 -4.66 5.37 3.45
CA ARG A 38 -5.13 5.45 4.85
C ARG A 38 -6.64 5.54 4.95
N ARG A 39 -7.28 6.43 4.18
CA ARG A 39 -8.75 6.55 4.15
C ARG A 39 -9.43 5.26 3.71
N TRP A 40 -8.85 4.55 2.74
CA TRP A 40 -9.36 3.26 2.32
C TRP A 40 -9.23 2.19 3.41
N CYS A 41 -8.10 2.15 4.12
CA CYS A 41 -7.91 1.26 5.27
C CYS A 41 -8.92 1.52 6.40
N ASP A 42 -9.19 2.80 6.70
CA ASP A 42 -10.19 3.21 7.69
C ASP A 42 -11.59 2.75 7.24
N PHE A 43 -11.96 3.04 5.98
CA PHE A 43 -13.25 2.63 5.40
C PHE A 43 -13.43 1.10 5.35
N ALA A 44 -12.37 0.35 5.04
CA ALA A 44 -12.39 -1.10 4.97
C ALA A 44 -12.31 -1.76 6.37
N ASN A 45 -12.21 -0.97 7.45
CA ASN A 45 -11.99 -1.44 8.82
C ASN A 45 -10.79 -2.40 8.94
N LEU A 46 -9.73 -2.18 8.16
CA LEU A 46 -8.55 -3.04 8.17
C LEU A 46 -7.69 -2.84 9.44
N GLY A 47 -7.83 -1.71 10.13
CA GLY A 47 -7.10 -1.43 11.38
C GLY A 47 -7.59 -2.24 12.58
N ASP A 48 -8.91 -2.42 12.72
CA ASP A 48 -9.50 -3.03 13.92
C ASP A 48 -9.37 -4.56 13.95
N GLN A 49 -9.27 -5.22 12.80
CA GLN A 49 -9.10 -6.68 12.78
C GLN A 49 -7.71 -7.11 13.29
N VAL A 50 -6.66 -6.35 12.98
CA VAL A 50 -5.28 -6.67 13.40
C VAL A 50 -5.12 -6.54 14.93
N LEU A 51 -5.78 -5.57 15.55
CA LEU A 51 -5.78 -5.39 17.01
C LEU A 51 -6.59 -6.47 17.73
N ASN A 52 -7.69 -6.94 17.13
CA ASN A 52 -8.51 -7.99 17.73
C ASN A 52 -7.87 -9.39 17.64
N ASP A 53 -7.16 -9.70 16.55
CA ASP A 53 -6.45 -10.99 16.41
C ASP A 53 -5.26 -11.15 17.37
N SER A 54 -4.63 -10.04 17.74
CA SER A 54 -3.56 -10.03 18.74
C SER A 54 -4.10 -10.10 20.19
N ALA A 55 -5.33 -9.66 20.43
CA ALA A 55 -6.02 -9.82 21.71
C ALA A 55 -6.59 -11.24 21.90
N PHE A 56 -7.16 -11.84 20.86
CA PHE A 56 -7.77 -13.19 20.95
C PHE A 56 -6.75 -14.31 21.16
N ASN A 57 -5.53 -14.18 20.63
CA ASN A 57 -4.47 -15.16 20.86
C ASN A 57 -3.81 -15.07 22.25
N ASN A 58 -4.04 -13.98 23.00
CA ASN A 58 -3.49 -13.80 24.35
C ASN A 58 -4.45 -14.22 25.47
N GLN A 59 -5.71 -14.59 25.18
CA GLN A 59 -6.67 -15.05 26.20
C GLN A 59 -6.72 -16.58 26.41
N GLN A 60 -5.92 -17.38 25.69
CA GLN A 60 -5.84 -18.84 25.94
C GLN A 60 -4.79 -19.25 27.00
N ARG A 61 -4.31 -18.32 27.84
CA ARG A 61 -3.45 -18.64 28.99
C ARG A 61 -3.87 -17.90 30.27
N LEU A 62 -5.08 -18.15 30.74
CA LEU A 62 -5.41 -17.96 32.15
C LEU A 62 -5.48 -19.34 32.82
N PRO A 63 -4.66 -19.62 33.86
CA PRO A 63 -4.81 -20.83 34.63
C PRO A 63 -6.18 -20.80 35.33
N SER A 64 -6.97 -21.83 35.06
CA SER A 64 -8.21 -22.17 35.74
C SER A 64 -7.97 -22.32 37.25
N ASN A 65 -8.18 -21.26 38.02
CA ASN A 65 -8.33 -21.30 39.47
C ASN A 65 -8.99 -20.00 39.97
N PHE A 66 -10.31 -19.88 39.80
CA PHE A 66 -11.12 -19.04 40.68
C PHE A 66 -12.43 -19.77 40.99
N ASN A 67 -12.44 -20.35 42.19
CA ASN A 67 -13.65 -20.71 42.91
C ASN A 67 -14.33 -19.43 43.37
N THR A 68 -15.56 -19.17 42.92
CA THR A 68 -16.51 -18.39 43.71
C THR A 68 -17.93 -18.83 43.40
N HIS A 69 -18.61 -19.26 44.45
CA HIS A 69 -20.01 -19.67 44.47
C HIS A 69 -20.97 -18.52 44.14
N ALA A 70 -22.08 -18.90 43.51
CA ALA A 70 -23.44 -18.36 43.61
C ALA A 70 -23.72 -16.93 43.11
N THR A 71 -24.49 -16.81 42.01
CA THR A 71 -25.93 -16.50 42.04
C THR A 71 -26.47 -16.59 40.60
N LEU A 72 -27.50 -17.42 40.40
CA LEU A 72 -28.22 -17.60 39.13
C LEU A 72 -29.20 -16.45 38.91
N PRO A 73 -29.22 -15.83 37.71
CA PRO A 73 -30.45 -15.39 37.09
C PRO A 73 -30.80 -16.29 35.89
N ASP A 74 -32.09 -16.56 35.79
CA ASP A 74 -32.74 -17.49 34.86
C ASP A 74 -32.54 -17.16 33.37
N GLU A 75 -32.52 -18.24 32.58
CA GLU A 75 -32.72 -18.35 31.11
C GLU A 75 -32.54 -17.09 30.25
N GLU A 76 -31.31 -16.85 29.80
CA GLU A 76 -31.07 -16.00 28.64
C GLU A 76 -31.34 -16.74 27.32
N ASN A 77 -32.29 -16.21 26.57
CA ASN A 77 -32.77 -16.67 25.28
C ASN A 77 -31.64 -16.68 24.20
N PRO A 78 -31.30 -17.81 23.56
CA PRO A 78 -30.24 -17.91 22.54
C PRO A 78 -30.57 -17.21 21.20
N SER A 79 -31.71 -16.53 21.11
CA SER A 79 -32.18 -15.80 19.94
C SER A 79 -31.62 -14.37 19.86
N THR A 80 -31.09 -13.79 20.95
CA THR A 80 -30.56 -12.41 20.97
C THR A 80 -29.12 -12.32 20.46
N LEU A 81 -28.31 -13.38 20.58
CA LEU A 81 -26.90 -13.36 20.14
C LEU A 81 -26.74 -13.36 18.61
N LYS A 82 -27.76 -13.76 17.84
CA LYS A 82 -27.72 -13.75 16.37
C LYS A 82 -28.00 -12.37 15.75
N GLN A 83 -28.59 -11.44 16.50
CA GLN A 83 -28.85 -10.07 16.01
C GLN A 83 -27.68 -9.11 16.24
N ILE A 84 -26.79 -9.39 17.20
CA ILE A 84 -25.63 -8.53 17.52
C ILE A 84 -24.59 -8.53 16.38
N ASN A 85 -24.54 -9.60 15.56
CA ASN A 85 -23.58 -9.71 14.46
C ASN A 85 -24.04 -9.03 13.14
N HIS A 86 -25.33 -8.72 12.99
CA HIS A 86 -25.87 -8.14 11.75
C HIS A 86 -25.88 -6.60 11.74
N ALA A 87 -25.71 -5.96 12.90
CA ALA A 87 -25.59 -4.52 13.03
C ALA A 87 -24.12 -4.07 13.20
N ARG A 88 -23.16 -4.77 12.58
CA ARG A 88 -21.86 -4.15 12.28
C ARG A 88 -22.11 -3.09 11.22
N ASN A 89 -22.56 -1.94 11.70
CA ASN A 89 -22.76 -0.70 10.98
C ASN A 89 -21.64 -0.56 9.97
N PHE A 90 -22.01 -0.56 8.69
CA PHE A 90 -21.12 -0.22 7.60
C PHE A 90 -20.35 1.04 8.00
N SER A 91 -19.03 0.90 8.10
CA SER A 91 -17.98 1.90 8.33
C SER A 91 -18.47 3.28 8.82
N MET A 92 -18.11 3.64 10.06
CA MET A 92 -18.21 5.03 10.55
C MET A 92 -17.44 6.03 9.68
N TYR A 93 -16.57 5.54 8.79
CA TYR A 93 -15.76 6.33 7.87
C TYR A 93 -16.40 6.46 6.50
N ASP A 94 -16.22 7.63 5.90
CA ASP A 94 -16.67 7.92 4.54
C ASP A 94 -15.91 7.09 3.51
N LYS A 95 -16.59 6.74 2.41
CA LYS A 95 -15.97 6.11 1.25
C LYS A 95 -14.85 7.03 0.70
N PRO A 96 -13.61 6.55 0.45
CA PRO A 96 -12.45 7.40 0.16
C PRO A 96 -12.48 8.17 -1.17
N GLY A 97 -13.52 7.98 -2.00
CA GLY A 97 -13.60 8.54 -3.35
C GLY A 97 -12.61 7.88 -4.32
N PRO A 98 -12.47 8.43 -5.55
CA PRO A 98 -11.50 7.95 -6.53
C PRO A 98 -10.05 8.06 -6.04
N ILE A 99 -9.17 7.16 -6.52
CA ILE A 99 -7.75 7.21 -6.18
C ILE A 99 -7.16 8.51 -6.73
N SER A 100 -6.60 9.32 -5.84
CA SER A 100 -5.93 10.59 -6.19
C SER A 100 -4.43 10.49 -5.95
N ASN A 101 -3.68 10.38 -7.05
CA ASN A 101 -2.22 10.29 -7.10
C ASN A 101 -1.56 11.60 -7.56
N GLU A 102 -2.34 12.64 -7.87
CA GLU A 102 -1.85 13.93 -8.37
C GLU A 102 -0.68 14.52 -7.56
N HIS A 103 -0.75 14.45 -6.23
CA HIS A 103 0.29 15.02 -5.36
C HIS A 103 1.60 14.22 -5.33
N LEU A 104 1.66 13.02 -5.92
CA LEU A 104 2.90 12.28 -6.12
C LEU A 104 3.68 12.80 -7.35
N LEU A 105 3.02 13.58 -8.21
CA LEU A 105 3.55 14.04 -9.48
C LEU A 105 4.09 15.46 -9.37
N LEU A 106 5.10 15.79 -10.17
CA LEU A 106 5.55 17.17 -10.36
C LEU A 106 4.44 17.97 -11.04
N ASP A 107 4.25 19.22 -10.61
CA ASP A 107 3.26 20.11 -11.20
C ASP A 107 3.55 20.29 -12.70
N ARG A 108 2.55 19.95 -13.52
CA ARG A 108 2.59 20.04 -14.98
C ARG A 108 2.98 21.45 -15.46
N LYS A 109 2.66 22.49 -14.67
CA LYS A 109 2.92 23.88 -15.04
C LYS A 109 4.39 24.29 -14.85
N ALA A 110 5.15 23.59 -14.01
CA ALA A 110 6.51 24.01 -13.64
C ALA A 110 7.60 23.63 -14.66
N HIS A 111 7.39 22.60 -15.48
CA HIS A 111 8.45 22.02 -16.32
C HIS A 111 8.39 22.37 -17.82
N PHE A 112 7.44 23.18 -18.27
CA PHE A 112 7.25 23.51 -19.69
C PHE A 112 7.82 24.85 -20.15
N ILE A 113 8.70 25.48 -19.37
CA ILE A 113 9.37 26.72 -19.78
C ILE A 113 10.85 26.44 -20.12
N ASP A 114 11.11 25.55 -21.08
CA ASP A 114 12.31 25.69 -21.90
C ASP A 114 11.94 26.52 -23.13
N LYS A 115 12.15 27.84 -23.04
CA LYS A 115 11.87 28.79 -24.14
C LYS A 115 12.74 28.53 -25.38
N SER A 116 13.76 27.66 -25.29
CA SER A 116 14.80 27.53 -26.32
C SER A 116 14.64 26.35 -27.25
N LYS A 117 13.77 25.37 -26.97
CA LYS A 117 13.69 24.13 -27.76
C LYS A 117 12.28 23.73 -28.16
N LYS A 118 12.03 23.90 -29.45
CA LYS A 118 10.85 23.49 -30.23
C LYS A 118 10.76 21.96 -30.37
N THR A 119 10.99 21.21 -29.30
CA THR A 119 10.87 19.75 -29.30
C THR A 119 9.57 19.34 -28.62
N VAL A 120 8.58 19.08 -29.47
CA VAL A 120 7.30 18.46 -29.14
C VAL A 120 7.56 16.99 -28.76
N PHE A 121 7.98 16.73 -27.52
CA PHE A 121 7.88 15.37 -26.98
C PHE A 121 6.46 15.18 -26.46
N ALA A 122 5.62 14.62 -27.34
CA ALA A 122 4.17 14.47 -27.23
C ALA A 122 3.71 13.37 -26.26
N GLN A 123 4.36 13.21 -25.12
CA GLN A 123 3.87 12.36 -24.05
C GLN A 123 3.93 13.20 -22.76
N PRO A 124 2.80 13.45 -22.07
CA PRO A 124 2.82 14.01 -20.74
C PRO A 124 3.49 12.98 -19.83
N HIS A 125 4.82 13.00 -19.80
CA HIS A 125 5.60 12.21 -18.86
C HIS A 125 5.30 12.80 -17.48
N TYR A 126 4.37 12.15 -16.77
CA TYR A 126 4.13 12.44 -15.37
C TYR A 126 5.37 12.00 -14.59
N TYR A 127 6.20 12.97 -14.24
CA TYR A 127 7.37 12.76 -13.41
C TYR A 127 6.94 12.68 -11.94
N LEU A 128 7.47 11.72 -11.19
CA LEU A 128 7.30 11.73 -9.74
C LEU A 128 8.04 12.93 -9.14
N LYS A 129 7.48 13.46 -8.05
CA LYS A 129 8.23 14.32 -7.13
C LYS A 129 9.47 13.59 -6.63
N TYR A 130 10.46 14.36 -6.22
CA TYR A 130 11.68 13.83 -5.60
C TYR A 130 11.43 13.49 -4.14
N ASP A 131 12.34 12.68 -3.58
CA ASP A 131 12.42 12.39 -2.15
C ASP A 131 11.13 11.83 -1.54
N LEU A 132 10.29 11.18 -2.36
CA LEU A 132 9.11 10.46 -1.89
C LEU A 132 9.50 9.28 -0.98
N ILE A 133 8.85 9.19 0.18
CA ILE A 133 9.10 8.20 1.22
C ILE A 133 7.93 7.20 1.24
N GLU A 134 8.25 5.90 1.14
CA GLU A 134 7.28 4.81 1.27
C GLU A 134 6.59 4.83 2.64
N HIS A 135 5.30 4.53 2.67
CA HIS A 135 4.38 4.60 3.82
C HIS A 135 4.08 6.02 4.33
N PHE A 136 4.81 7.05 3.89
CA PHE A 136 4.52 8.44 4.24
C PHE A 136 3.79 9.17 3.10
N ASP A 137 4.40 9.19 1.91
CA ASP A 137 3.83 9.86 0.74
C ASP A 137 3.00 8.89 -0.11
N TYR A 138 3.48 7.66 -0.26
CA TYR A 138 2.85 6.64 -1.08
C TYR A 138 2.89 5.26 -0.42
N GLU A 139 1.95 4.41 -0.83
CA GLU A 139 1.95 2.98 -0.60
C GLU A 139 2.20 2.25 -1.91
N VAL A 140 2.96 1.15 -1.86
CA VAL A 140 3.13 0.26 -3.00
C VAL A 140 2.09 -0.84 -2.93
N VAL A 141 1.40 -1.11 -4.04
CA VAL A 141 0.49 -2.24 -4.16
C VAL A 141 0.90 -3.19 -5.30
N SER A 142 0.50 -4.46 -5.17
CA SER A 142 0.63 -5.45 -6.24
C SER A 142 -0.27 -5.12 -7.43
N GLN A 143 0.01 -5.71 -8.60
CA GLN A 143 -0.82 -5.53 -9.78
C GLN A 143 -2.26 -6.03 -9.59
N GLU A 144 -2.44 -7.15 -8.90
CA GLU A 144 -3.77 -7.71 -8.61
C GLU A 144 -4.58 -6.75 -7.74
N LEU A 145 -4.00 -6.30 -6.63
CA LEU A 145 -4.64 -5.35 -5.73
C LEU A 145 -4.96 -4.03 -6.44
N TRP A 146 -4.01 -3.50 -7.23
CA TRP A 146 -4.24 -2.31 -8.04
C TRP A 146 -5.44 -2.47 -8.98
N THR A 147 -5.55 -3.60 -9.67
CA THR A 147 -6.65 -3.87 -10.61
C THR A 147 -8.01 -3.80 -9.89
N HIS A 148 -8.11 -4.39 -8.70
CA HIS A 148 -9.31 -4.31 -7.88
C HIS A 148 -9.63 -2.89 -7.42
N LEU A 149 -8.66 -2.19 -6.82
CA LEU A 149 -8.85 -0.82 -6.36
C LEU A 149 -9.27 0.10 -7.50
N GLN A 150 -8.62 -0.01 -8.66
CA GLN A 150 -8.94 0.77 -9.85
C GLN A 150 -10.36 0.47 -10.37
N SER A 151 -10.80 -0.80 -10.36
CA SER A 151 -12.17 -1.16 -10.77
C SER A 151 -13.24 -0.64 -9.82
N TRP A 152 -12.95 -0.56 -8.52
CA TRP A 152 -13.92 -0.17 -7.49
C TRP A 152 -14.04 1.34 -7.31
N TYR A 153 -12.93 2.06 -7.45
CA TYR A 153 -12.85 3.49 -7.12
C TYR A 153 -12.48 4.37 -8.32
N GLY A 154 -11.88 3.81 -9.38
CA GLY A 154 -11.21 4.59 -10.42
C GLY A 154 -9.91 5.22 -9.91
N ALA A 155 -9.15 5.85 -10.83
CA ALA A 155 -7.92 6.55 -10.51
C ALA A 155 -7.68 7.72 -11.48
N ASP A 156 -7.12 8.82 -10.96
CA ASP A 156 -6.68 9.97 -11.77
C ASP A 156 -5.42 9.62 -12.59
N TYR A 157 -4.45 8.95 -11.98
CA TYR A 157 -3.18 8.58 -12.57
C TYR A 157 -2.76 7.16 -12.20
N VAL A 158 -2.26 6.43 -13.19
CA VAL A 158 -1.65 5.10 -13.02
C VAL A 158 -0.14 5.26 -12.97
N ILE A 159 0.48 4.90 -11.85
CA ILE A 159 1.93 5.07 -11.62
C ILE A 159 2.61 3.69 -11.48
N PRO A 160 2.91 3.01 -12.60
CA PRO A 160 3.55 1.70 -12.56
C PRO A 160 5.04 1.81 -12.27
N ARG A 161 5.58 0.91 -11.46
CA ARG A 161 7.01 0.79 -11.15
C ARG A 161 7.47 -0.65 -11.26
N LYS A 162 8.78 -0.83 -11.43
CA LYS A 162 9.40 -2.14 -11.60
C LYS A 162 10.18 -2.52 -10.36
N MET A 163 9.96 -3.75 -9.91
CA MET A 163 10.81 -4.40 -8.93
C MET A 163 12.19 -4.66 -9.53
N ARG A 164 13.23 -4.29 -8.80
CA ARG A 164 14.63 -4.50 -9.15
C ARG A 164 15.34 -5.27 -8.06
N ARG A 165 16.44 -5.87 -8.45
CA ARG A 165 17.35 -6.56 -7.55
C ARG A 165 18.47 -5.62 -7.19
N GLY A 166 18.72 -5.43 -5.89
CA GLY A 166 19.91 -4.75 -5.38
C GLY A 166 21.17 -5.39 -5.95
N GLU A 167 22.14 -4.56 -6.31
CA GLU A 167 23.50 -5.06 -6.55
C GLU A 167 24.06 -5.61 -5.23
N VAL A 168 24.86 -6.66 -5.34
CA VAL A 168 25.58 -7.19 -4.18
C VAL A 168 26.71 -6.21 -3.92
N ILE A 169 26.62 -5.46 -2.82
CA ILE A 169 27.77 -4.70 -2.32
C ILE A 169 28.68 -5.74 -1.64
N ASP A 170 29.93 -5.83 -2.11
CA ASP A 170 30.94 -6.79 -1.63
C ASP A 170 30.92 -6.89 -0.10
N GLY A 171 30.62 -8.09 0.43
CA GLY A 171 30.50 -8.30 1.88
C GLY A 171 29.35 -9.21 2.35
N GLY A 172 28.54 -9.77 1.45
CA GLY A 172 27.62 -10.87 1.80
C GLY A 172 26.21 -10.45 2.21
N PHE A 173 25.79 -9.22 1.95
CA PHE A 173 24.38 -8.85 2.14
C PHE A 173 23.49 -9.52 1.08
N LYS A 174 22.44 -10.22 1.55
CA LYS A 174 21.41 -10.84 0.71
C LYS A 174 20.86 -9.82 -0.29
N ARG A 175 20.73 -10.23 -1.55
CA ARG A 175 20.14 -9.45 -2.65
C ARG A 175 18.75 -8.94 -2.24
N LYS A 176 18.66 -7.70 -1.75
CA LYS A 176 17.40 -7.07 -1.36
C LYS A 176 16.64 -6.66 -2.62
N MET A 177 15.38 -7.03 -2.69
CA MET A 177 14.48 -6.53 -3.72
C MET A 177 14.04 -5.10 -3.35
N TYR A 178 13.95 -4.22 -4.34
CA TYR A 178 13.51 -2.84 -4.16
C TYR A 178 12.72 -2.37 -5.37
N ILE A 179 11.99 -1.27 -5.22
CA ILE A 179 11.22 -0.67 -6.32
C ILE A 179 12.02 0.48 -6.93
N GLU A 180 12.26 0.42 -8.23
CA GLU A 180 12.95 1.49 -8.96
C GLU A 180 11.99 2.66 -9.19
N LEU A 181 11.91 3.60 -8.23
CA LEU A 181 11.06 4.79 -8.33
C LEU A 181 11.50 5.73 -9.47
N TYR A 182 12.81 5.87 -9.67
CA TYR A 182 13.43 6.79 -10.62
C TYR A 182 14.35 6.03 -11.59
N PRO A 183 13.87 5.57 -12.75
CA PRO A 183 14.68 4.80 -13.68
C PRO A 183 15.89 5.60 -14.18
N GLY A 184 17.06 4.95 -14.30
CA GLY A 184 18.40 5.57 -14.36
C GLY A 184 18.68 6.69 -15.38
N LYS A 185 17.80 6.97 -16.34
CA LYS A 185 17.89 8.17 -17.19
C LYS A 185 17.42 9.44 -16.47
N LEU A 186 16.49 9.31 -15.52
CA LEU A 186 16.03 10.44 -14.70
C LEU A 186 17.12 10.89 -13.74
N LEU A 187 17.71 9.96 -12.99
CA LEU A 187 18.65 10.31 -11.91
C LEU A 187 19.84 11.13 -12.42
N LEU A 188 20.40 10.75 -13.57
CA LEU A 188 21.52 11.49 -14.18
C LEU A 188 21.11 12.87 -14.72
N ALA A 189 19.93 12.99 -15.32
CA ALA A 189 19.41 14.28 -15.77
C ALA A 189 19.15 15.23 -14.59
N LEU A 190 18.66 14.68 -13.48
CA LEU A 190 18.37 15.41 -12.25
C LEU A 190 19.63 15.85 -11.53
N MET A 191 20.59 14.94 -11.36
CA MET A 191 21.90 15.27 -10.80
C MET A 191 22.60 16.37 -11.61
N ARG A 192 22.41 16.39 -12.94
CA ARG A 192 22.93 17.48 -13.80
C ARG A 192 22.16 18.79 -13.60
N TYR A 193 20.84 18.76 -13.49
CA TYR A 193 20.00 19.95 -13.29
C TYR A 193 20.36 20.67 -11.99
N TYR A 194 20.37 19.95 -10.86
CA TYR A 194 20.66 20.55 -9.54
C TYR A 194 22.11 20.99 -9.39
N ARG A 195 23.07 20.31 -10.04
CA ARG A 195 24.49 20.73 -10.06
C ARG A 195 24.73 22.00 -10.88
N GLY A 196 23.82 22.33 -11.81
CA GLY A 196 23.89 23.54 -12.63
C GLY A 196 23.32 24.79 -11.96
N HIS A 197 22.36 24.66 -11.04
CA HIS A 197 21.68 25.80 -10.40
C HIS A 197 22.27 26.22 -9.05
N ASN A 198 23.19 25.44 -8.48
CA ASN A 198 23.90 25.75 -7.23
C ASN A 198 25.31 26.34 -7.45
N ARG A 199 25.58 26.97 -8.60
CA ARG A 199 26.79 27.80 -8.75
C ARG A 199 26.44 29.24 -8.33
N PRO A 200 27.02 29.75 -7.22
CA PRO A 200 26.90 31.16 -6.85
C PRO A 200 27.58 32.07 -7.89
#